data_AF-A0A183FHZ4-F1
#
_entry.id   AF-A0A183FHZ4-F1
#
_cell.length_a   1.000
_cell.length_b   1.000
_cell.length_c   1.000
_cell.angle_alpha   90.00
_cell.angle_beta   90.00
_cell.angle_gamma   90.00
#
_symmetry.space_group_name_H-M   'P 1'
#
loop_
_entity.id
_entity.type
_entity.pdbx_description
1 polymer ?
#
loop_
_entity_poly.entity_id
_entity_poly.type
_entity_poly.pdbx_seq_one_letter_code
_entity_poly.pdbx_strand_id
1 'polypeptide(L)'
;METKMLRWTAGETLFGRVRNDSTRQRIGVTPIFEMMREARLRWYGHVLRAKEVEAILKPIYEKFEEYCKNMDVNGSLKYYHSQAVVVEKGKQAFYGKEQTLSSTWNFQKSNEVYQSTDDYLILHCDFEINSKRASHKGKLTHIWKKEDGHWKLFHEKCESS
;
A
#
# COMPACT_ATOMS: atom_id res chain seq x y z
N MET A 1 9.64 14.54 26.51
CA MET A 1 8.43 14.24 27.32
C MET A 1 7.72 12.99 26.81
N GLU A 2 7.38 12.89 25.52
CA GLU A 2 6.76 11.71 24.88
C GLU A 2 7.32 10.37 25.38
N THR A 3 8.63 10.14 25.25
CA THR A 3 9.27 8.88 25.65
C THR A 3 9.11 8.54 27.14
N LYS A 4 9.12 9.54 28.03
CA LYS A 4 8.91 9.31 29.46
C LYS A 4 7.48 8.86 29.73
N MET A 5 6.50 9.50 29.08
CA MET A 5 5.08 9.13 29.19
C MET A 5 4.84 7.72 28.66
N LEU A 6 5.36 7.39 27.48
CA LEU A 6 5.22 6.06 26.87
C LEU A 6 5.79 4.96 27.77
N ARG A 7 6.99 5.17 28.33
CA ARG A 7 7.60 4.24 29.29
C ARG A 7 6.75 4.06 30.55
N TRP A 8 6.16 5.14 31.05
CA TRP A 8 5.32 5.09 32.24
C TRP A 8 4.02 4.31 32.00
N THR A 9 3.35 4.55 30.87
CA THR A 9 2.17 3.76 30.43
C THR A 9 2.53 2.28 30.21
N ALA A 10 3.74 2.01 29.75
CA ALA A 10 4.29 0.68 29.57
C ALA A 10 4.76 0.00 30.88
N GLY A 11 4.71 0.69 32.03
CA GLY A 11 5.25 0.18 33.30
C GLY A 11 6.76 -0.08 33.27
N GLU A 12 7.48 0.55 32.34
CA GLU A 12 8.92 0.34 32.15
C GLU A 12 9.73 1.22 33.11
N THR A 13 10.61 0.59 33.87
CA THR A 13 11.53 1.30 34.75
C THR A 13 12.79 1.74 33.99
N LEU A 14 13.47 2.78 34.50
CA LEU A 14 14.75 3.25 33.94
C LEU A 14 15.84 2.17 33.93
N PHE A 15 15.71 1.16 34.80
CA PHE A 15 16.67 0.05 34.91
C PHE A 15 16.56 -0.97 33.76
N GLY A 16 15.40 -1.07 33.12
CA GLY A 16 15.13 -2.10 32.11
C GLY A 16 15.93 -1.98 30.81
N ARG A 17 16.68 -0.88 30.60
CA ARG A 17 17.47 -0.58 29.37
C ARG A 17 16.72 -0.89 28.05
N VAL A 18 15.39 -0.85 28.06
CA VAL A 18 14.53 -1.10 26.90
C VAL A 18 14.76 0.04 25.89
N ARG A 19 14.89 -0.28 24.61
CA ARG A 19 14.99 0.75 23.56
C ARG A 19 13.64 1.43 23.38
N ASN A 20 13.66 2.74 23.17
CA ASN A 20 12.41 3.51 23.01
C ASN A 20 11.57 3.05 21.81
N ASP A 21 12.22 2.54 20.75
CA ASP A 21 11.52 2.02 19.58
C ASP A 21 10.76 0.73 19.92
N SER A 22 11.29 -0.10 20.81
CA SER A 22 10.60 -1.28 21.33
C SER A 22 9.37 -0.90 22.15
N THR A 23 9.48 0.12 23.02
CA THR A 23 8.35 0.65 23.78
C THR A 23 7.26 1.19 22.84
N ARG A 24 7.66 1.95 21.80
CA ARG A 24 6.74 2.49 20.79
C ARG A 24 6.04 1.42 19.98
N GLN A 25 6.79 0.43 19.49
CA GLN A 25 6.24 -0.70 18.77
C GLN A 25 5.23 -1.47 19.62
N ARG A 26 5.52 -1.65 20.91
CA ARG A 26 4.62 -2.33 21.85
C ARG A 26 3.33 -1.57 22.10
N ILE A 27 3.39 -0.23 22.16
CA ILE A 27 2.20 0.63 22.36
C ILE A 27 1.50 0.92 21.02
N GLY A 28 2.16 0.72 19.88
CA GLY A 28 1.63 1.05 18.55
C GLY A 28 1.68 2.55 18.23
N VAL A 29 2.61 3.30 18.82
CA VAL A 29 2.71 4.76 18.64
C VAL A 29 3.85 5.11 17.69
N THR A 30 3.53 5.91 16.66
CA THR A 30 4.53 6.47 15.74
C THR A 30 5.31 7.59 16.44
N PRO A 31 6.65 7.71 16.24
CA PRO A 31 7.44 8.78 16.84
C PRO A 31 6.92 10.18 16.51
N ILE A 32 6.95 11.11 17.47
CA ILE A 32 6.41 12.46 17.24
C ILE A 32 7.14 13.23 16.13
N PHE A 33 8.44 12.96 15.92
CA PHE A 33 9.21 13.63 14.88
C PHE A 33 8.75 13.21 13.47
N GLU A 34 8.28 11.97 13.30
CA GLU A 34 7.70 11.48 12.05
C GLU A 34 6.37 12.20 11.78
N MET A 35 5.51 12.32 12.80
CA MET A 35 4.25 13.07 12.71
C MET A 35 4.48 14.55 12.35
N MET A 36 5.49 15.18 12.97
CA MET A 36 5.89 16.56 12.63
C MET A 36 6.43 16.68 11.21
N ARG A 37 7.19 15.68 10.74
CA ARG A 37 7.72 15.63 9.37
C ARG A 37 6.59 15.50 8.36
N GLU A 38 5.65 14.57 8.57
CA GLU A 38 4.48 14.41 7.70
C GLU A 38 3.63 15.69 7.66
N ALA A 39 3.34 16.29 8.83
CA ALA A 39 2.56 17.52 8.89
C ALA A 39 3.22 18.67 8.12
N ARG A 40 4.55 18.79 8.20
CA ARG A 40 5.32 19.78 7.44
C ARG A 40 5.27 19.50 5.93
N LEU A 41 5.46 18.25 5.51
CA LEU A 41 5.35 17.86 4.10
C LEU A 41 3.94 18.15 3.55
N ARG A 42 2.90 17.91 4.36
CA ARG A 42 1.52 18.28 4.04
C ARG A 42 1.34 19.77 3.84
N TRP A 43 1.94 20.59 4.71
CA TRP A 43 1.86 22.04 4.62
C TRP A 43 2.48 22.59 3.33
N TYR A 44 3.56 21.95 2.85
CA TYR A 44 4.16 22.26 1.54
C TYR A 44 3.41 21.65 0.35
N GLY A 45 2.37 20.84 0.59
CA GLY A 45 1.57 20.20 -0.47
C GLY A 45 2.14 18.88 -1.02
N HIS A 46 3.19 18.32 -0.39
CA HIS A 46 3.85 17.11 -0.88
C HIS A 46 3.15 15.80 -0.52
N VAL A 47 2.19 15.85 0.41
CA VAL A 47 1.48 14.67 0.93
C VAL A 47 -0.01 14.97 0.93
N LEU A 48 -0.77 14.15 0.21
CA LEU A 48 -2.23 14.17 0.23
C LEU A 48 -2.76 13.42 1.46
N ARG A 49 -4.00 13.73 1.84
CA ARG A 49 -4.75 12.96 2.84
C ARG A 49 -5.21 11.65 2.23
N ALA A 50 -5.35 10.61 3.06
CA ALA A 50 -5.84 9.29 2.63
C ALA A 50 -7.13 9.37 1.81
N LYS A 51 -8.09 10.21 2.21
CA LYS A 51 -9.36 10.43 1.47
C LYS A 51 -9.17 11.05 0.08
N GLU A 52 -8.16 11.89 -0.10
CA GLU A 52 -7.87 12.52 -1.39
C GLU A 52 -7.23 11.49 -2.33
N VAL A 53 -6.32 10.67 -1.80
CA VAL A 53 -5.72 9.54 -2.54
C VAL A 53 -6.79 8.52 -2.93
N GLU A 54 -7.67 8.17 -2.00
CA GLU A 54 -8.81 7.27 -2.23
C GLU A 54 -9.72 7.81 -3.33
N ALA A 55 -10.06 9.10 -3.30
CA ALA A 55 -10.89 9.72 -4.34
C ALA A 55 -10.26 9.68 -5.74
N ILE A 56 -8.93 9.72 -5.84
CA ILE A 56 -8.19 9.60 -7.10
C ILE A 56 -8.14 8.15 -7.58
N LEU A 57 -7.83 7.21 -6.67
CA LEU A 57 -7.60 5.80 -7.02
C LEU A 57 -8.90 5.02 -7.21
N LYS A 58 -9.97 5.35 -6.49
CA LYS A 58 -11.26 4.66 -6.56
C LYS A 58 -11.81 4.52 -7.99
N PRO A 59 -11.94 5.59 -8.80
CA PRO A 59 -12.44 5.45 -10.18
C PRO A 59 -11.49 4.67 -11.09
N ILE A 60 -10.18 4.66 -10.78
CA ILE A 60 -9.18 3.87 -11.51
C ILE A 60 -9.39 2.39 -11.20
N TYR A 61 -9.54 2.04 -9.92
CA TYR A 61 -9.81 0.68 -9.49
C TYR A 61 -11.14 0.14 -9.99
N GLU A 62 -12.22 0.94 -9.96
CA GLU A 62 -13.54 0.53 -10.47
C GLU A 62 -13.47 0.14 -11.95
N LYS A 63 -12.82 0.96 -12.77
CA LYS A 63 -12.60 0.65 -14.20
C LYS A 63 -11.68 -0.54 -14.39
N PHE A 64 -10.60 -0.62 -13.60
CA PHE A 64 -9.66 -1.74 -13.67
C PHE A 64 -10.35 -3.07 -13.34
N GLU A 65 -11.17 -3.10 -12.29
CA GLU A 65 -11.99 -4.26 -11.90
C GLU A 65 -13.02 -4.63 -12.98
N GLU A 66 -13.61 -3.65 -13.67
CA GLU A 66 -14.50 -3.89 -14.81
C GLU A 66 -13.77 -4.58 -15.98
N TYR A 67 -12.59 -4.11 -16.37
CA TYR A 67 -11.78 -4.76 -17.40
C TYR A 67 -11.36 -6.18 -17.01
N CYS A 68 -11.02 -6.40 -15.73
CA CYS A 68 -10.70 -7.73 -15.22
C CYS A 68 -11.91 -8.68 -15.26
N LYS A 69 -13.11 -8.21 -14.90
CA LYS A 69 -14.36 -9.00 -14.99
C LYS A 69 -14.71 -9.36 -16.43
N ASN A 70 -14.47 -8.43 -17.36
CA ASN A 70 -14.72 -8.63 -18.79
C ASN A 70 -13.60 -9.39 -19.51
N MET A 71 -12.55 -9.82 -18.80
CA MET A 71 -11.36 -10.48 -19.36
C MET A 71 -10.68 -9.66 -20.48
N ASP A 72 -10.80 -8.33 -20.44
CA ASP A 72 -10.16 -7.44 -21.41
C ASP A 72 -8.72 -7.14 -20.97
N VAL A 73 -7.81 -7.97 -21.46
CA VAL A 73 -6.37 -7.86 -21.22
C VAL A 73 -5.82 -6.54 -21.78
N ASN A 74 -6.31 -6.08 -22.93
CA ASN A 74 -5.84 -4.84 -23.54
C ASN A 74 -6.31 -3.61 -22.76
N GLY A 75 -7.53 -3.64 -22.23
CA GLY A 75 -8.06 -2.61 -21.35
C GLY A 75 -7.30 -2.49 -20.03
N SER A 76 -7.01 -3.63 -19.39
CA SER A 76 -6.28 -3.67 -18.12
C SER A 76 -4.80 -3.26 -18.27
N LEU A 77 -4.12 -3.68 -19.35
CA LEU A 77 -2.73 -3.31 -19.64
C LEU A 77 -2.49 -1.80 -19.78
N LYS A 78 -3.53 -1.01 -20.11
CA LYS A 78 -3.43 0.47 -20.21
C LYS A 78 -3.13 1.13 -18.86
N TYR A 79 -3.52 0.49 -17.77
CA TYR A 79 -3.28 0.99 -16.42
C TYR A 79 -1.91 0.60 -15.88
N TYR A 80 -1.15 -0.25 -16.56
CA TYR A 80 0.21 -0.58 -16.17
C TYR A 80 1.21 0.40 -16.75
N HIS A 81 2.18 0.81 -15.94
CA HIS A 81 3.31 1.61 -16.38
C HIS A 81 4.19 0.80 -17.35
N SER A 82 4.86 1.46 -18.30
CA SER A 82 5.77 0.77 -19.24
C SER A 82 6.82 -0.10 -18.53
N GLN A 83 7.38 0.43 -17.44
CA GLN A 83 8.31 -0.22 -16.52
C GLN A 83 7.65 -0.86 -15.29
N ALA A 84 6.40 -1.31 -15.38
CA ALA A 84 5.72 -1.92 -14.24
C ALA A 84 6.47 -3.16 -13.73
N VAL A 85 6.49 -3.34 -12.41
CA VAL A 85 7.10 -4.50 -11.76
C VAL A 85 6.08 -5.18 -10.87
N VAL A 86 5.81 -6.46 -11.14
CA VAL A 86 4.89 -7.28 -10.34
C VAL A 86 5.69 -8.34 -9.61
N VAL A 87 5.56 -8.38 -8.29
CA VAL A 87 6.32 -9.26 -7.40
C VAL A 87 5.36 -10.09 -6.57
N GLU A 88 5.40 -11.41 -6.76
CA GLU A 88 4.80 -12.37 -5.85
C GLU A 88 5.90 -12.91 -4.93
N LYS A 89 5.91 -12.43 -3.69
CA LYS A 89 6.97 -12.76 -2.74
C LYS A 89 7.06 -14.27 -2.52
N GLY A 90 8.26 -14.81 -2.74
CA GLY A 90 8.54 -16.24 -2.58
C GLY A 90 8.10 -17.12 -3.76
N LYS A 91 7.58 -16.55 -4.84
CA LYS A 91 7.18 -17.29 -6.05
C LYS A 91 7.91 -16.77 -7.28
N GLN A 92 7.61 -15.55 -7.71
CA GLN A 92 8.05 -15.02 -9.01
C GLN A 92 8.00 -13.50 -9.04
N ALA A 93 8.71 -12.91 -9.99
CA ALA A 93 8.66 -11.48 -10.28
C ALA A 93 8.71 -11.25 -11.78
N PHE A 94 7.91 -10.31 -12.26
CA PHE A 94 7.80 -9.94 -13.67
C PHE A 94 8.18 -8.47 -13.83
N TYR A 95 8.90 -8.18 -14.91
CA TYR A 95 9.27 -6.83 -15.29
C TYR A 95 8.66 -6.49 -16.65
N GLY A 96 8.01 -5.34 -16.72
CA GLY A 96 7.37 -4.84 -17.93
C GLY A 96 5.91 -5.28 -18.06
N LYS A 97 5.12 -4.39 -18.67
CA LYS A 97 3.67 -4.57 -18.86
C LYS A 97 3.30 -5.85 -19.64
N GLU A 98 4.11 -6.28 -20.60
CA GLU A 98 3.77 -7.40 -21.50
C GLU A 98 3.80 -8.78 -20.84
N GLN A 99 4.55 -8.92 -19.75
CA GLN A 99 4.63 -10.17 -18.98
C GLN A 99 3.60 -10.24 -17.86
N THR A 100 2.87 -9.15 -17.62
CA THR A 100 1.85 -9.06 -16.58
C THR A 100 0.53 -9.57 -17.14
N LEU A 101 0.45 -10.88 -17.36
CA LEU A 101 -0.84 -11.51 -17.67
C LEU A 101 -1.72 -11.35 -16.45
N SER A 102 -2.91 -10.76 -16.66
CA SER A 102 -3.89 -10.49 -15.61
C SER A 102 -4.36 -11.81 -14.96
N SER A 103 -3.61 -12.28 -13.97
CA SER A 103 -4.11 -13.21 -12.98
C SER A 103 -5.37 -12.58 -12.40
N THR A 104 -6.51 -13.18 -12.72
CA THR A 104 -7.86 -12.66 -12.50
C THR A 104 -7.99 -11.94 -11.16
N TRP A 105 -8.23 -10.63 -11.23
CA TRP A 105 -8.28 -9.70 -10.10
C TRP A 105 -9.62 -9.80 -9.34
N ASN A 106 -9.95 -11.01 -8.86
CA ASN A 106 -11.18 -11.29 -8.13
C ASN A 106 -10.88 -11.57 -6.65
N PHE A 107 -10.32 -10.58 -5.95
CA PHE A 107 -10.13 -10.64 -4.50
C PHE A 107 -10.87 -9.53 -3.79
N GLN A 108 -11.32 -9.81 -2.56
CA GLN A 108 -11.90 -8.80 -1.69
C GLN A 108 -10.76 -8.07 -0.97
N LYS A 109 -10.74 -6.73 -1.10
CA LYS A 109 -9.81 -5.86 -0.38
C LYS A 109 -10.39 -5.52 1.00
N SER A 110 -9.52 -5.46 2.01
CA SER A 110 -9.83 -5.01 3.36
C SER A 110 -8.61 -4.29 3.97
N ASN A 111 -8.80 -3.58 5.09
CA ASN A 111 -7.73 -2.82 5.76
C ASN A 111 -6.95 -1.90 4.82
N GLU A 112 -7.67 -1.15 4.00
CA GLU A 112 -7.06 -0.25 3.02
C GLU A 112 -6.38 0.93 3.70
N VAL A 113 -5.09 1.09 3.43
CA VAL A 113 -4.26 2.20 3.90
C VAL A 113 -3.71 2.92 2.69
N TYR A 114 -4.09 4.19 2.56
CA TYR A 114 -3.66 5.06 1.47
C TYR A 114 -2.57 6.02 1.92
N GLN A 115 -1.50 6.09 1.15
CA GLN A 115 -0.38 7.02 1.34
C GLN A 115 -0.05 7.72 0.01
N SER A 116 0.63 8.86 0.09
CA SER A 116 1.03 9.61 -1.09
C SER A 116 2.30 10.41 -0.88
N THR A 117 2.90 10.72 -2.01
CA THR A 117 4.00 11.66 -2.22
C THR A 117 3.71 12.46 -3.49
N ASP A 118 4.56 13.40 -3.89
CA ASP A 118 4.41 14.15 -5.15
C ASP A 118 4.27 13.23 -6.38
N ASP A 119 5.09 12.18 -6.42
CA ASP A 119 5.25 11.34 -7.61
C ASP A 119 4.51 10.01 -7.52
N TYR A 120 4.10 9.61 -6.31
CA TYR A 120 3.54 8.28 -6.06
C TYR A 120 2.28 8.30 -5.20
N LEU A 121 1.32 7.46 -5.58
CA LEU A 121 0.21 7.06 -4.71
C LEU A 121 0.42 5.61 -4.30
N ILE A 122 0.22 5.30 -3.03
CA ILE A 122 0.47 3.97 -2.49
C ILE A 122 -0.81 3.47 -1.82
N LEU A 123 -1.21 2.26 -2.18
CA LEU A 123 -2.22 1.49 -1.48
C LEU A 123 -1.55 0.29 -0.82
N HIS A 124 -1.77 0.13 0.48
CA HIS A 124 -1.61 -1.14 1.17
C HIS A 124 -2.98 -1.69 1.50
N CYS A 125 -3.25 -2.94 1.20
CA CYS A 125 -4.49 -3.60 1.62
C CYS A 125 -4.24 -5.08 1.89
N ASP A 126 -5.08 -5.65 2.73
CA ASP A 126 -5.20 -7.09 2.85
C ASP A 126 -6.14 -7.59 1.75
N PHE A 127 -5.78 -8.70 1.11
CA PHE A 127 -6.62 -9.33 0.10
C PHE A 127 -7.06 -10.73 0.52
N GLU A 128 -8.27 -11.10 0.14
CA GLU A 128 -8.82 -12.44 0.32
C GLU A 128 -9.35 -12.97 -1.02
N ILE A 129 -8.81 -14.11 -1.45
CA ILE A 129 -9.26 -14.85 -2.63
C ILE A 129 -10.05 -16.06 -2.16
N ASN A 130 -11.37 -16.02 -2.36
CA ASN A 130 -12.27 -17.11 -2.03
C ASN A 130 -12.51 -18.01 -3.26
N SER A 131 -11.90 -19.19 -3.26
CA SER A 131 -12.15 -20.23 -4.25
C SER A 131 -13.03 -21.33 -3.65
N LYS A 132 -13.77 -22.09 -4.49
CA LYS A 132 -14.58 -23.24 -4.04
C LYS A 132 -13.81 -24.29 -3.22
N ARG A 133 -12.47 -24.34 -3.37
CA ARG A 133 -11.59 -25.30 -2.69
C ARG A 133 -10.69 -24.71 -1.61
N ALA A 134 -10.45 -23.39 -1.59
CA ALA A 134 -9.51 -22.76 -0.66
C ALA A 134 -9.73 -21.24 -0.59
N SER A 135 -9.62 -20.68 0.61
CA SER A 135 -9.46 -19.24 0.82
C SER A 135 -7.97 -18.94 1.03
N HIS A 136 -7.44 -17.98 0.28
CA HIS A 136 -6.07 -17.48 0.45
C HIS A 136 -6.11 -16.03 0.90
N LYS A 137 -5.35 -15.72 1.94
CA LYS A 137 -5.20 -14.36 2.46
C LYS A 137 -3.79 -13.88 2.24
N GLY A 138 -3.64 -12.59 2.00
CA GLY A 138 -2.32 -11.99 1.87
C GLY A 138 -2.35 -10.48 1.99
N LYS A 139 -1.17 -9.89 1.85
CA LYS A 139 -0.97 -8.45 1.81
C LYS A 139 -0.61 -8.02 0.41
N LEU A 140 -1.22 -6.93 -0.01
CA LEU A 140 -1.02 -6.34 -1.32
C LEU A 140 -0.52 -4.90 -1.16
N THR A 141 0.48 -4.54 -1.94
CA THR A 141 0.99 -3.18 -2.05
C THR A 141 0.98 -2.76 -3.50
N HIS A 142 0.24 -1.70 -3.80
CA HIS A 142 0.27 -1.03 -5.10
C HIS A 142 0.95 0.32 -4.98
N ILE A 143 1.87 0.59 -5.89
CA ILE A 143 2.48 1.90 -6.08
C ILE A 143 2.11 2.38 -7.47
N TRP A 144 1.47 3.53 -7.52
CA TRP A 144 1.06 4.22 -8.73
C TRP A 144 2.02 5.35 -9.01
N LYS A 145 2.39 5.54 -10.26
CA LYS A 145 3.22 6.64 -10.74
C LYS A 145 2.57 7.29 -11.95
N LYS A 146 2.75 8.59 -12.13
CA LYS A 146 2.30 9.27 -13.34
C LYS A 146 3.17 8.88 -14.55
N GLU A 147 2.52 8.47 -15.63
CA GLU A 147 3.09 8.31 -16.96
C GLU A 147 2.16 9.01 -17.95
N ASP A 148 2.69 9.96 -18.74
CA ASP A 148 1.92 10.79 -19.67
C ASP A 148 0.74 11.53 -19.00
N GLY A 149 0.92 12.00 -17.76
CA GLY A 149 -0.10 12.70 -16.99
C GLY A 149 -1.16 11.79 -16.36
N HIS A 150 -1.12 10.49 -16.58
CA HIS A 150 -2.08 9.52 -16.05
C HIS A 150 -1.44 8.64 -14.97
N TRP A 151 -2.17 8.35 -13.91
CA TRP A 151 -1.72 7.41 -12.89
C TRP A 151 -1.74 5.99 -13.44
N LYS A 152 -0.58 5.34 -13.43
CA LYS A 152 -0.41 3.94 -13.84
C LYS A 152 0.27 3.13 -12.75
N LEU A 153 -0.11 1.86 -12.65
CA LEU A 153 0.43 0.91 -11.70
C LEU A 153 1.89 0.64 -12.06
N PHE A 154 2.78 1.09 -11.19
CA PHE A 154 4.23 1.02 -11.37
C PHE A 154 4.81 -0.18 -10.61
N HIS A 155 4.27 -0.48 -9.44
CA HIS A 155 4.71 -1.63 -8.66
C HIS A 155 3.51 -2.33 -8.02
N GLU A 156 3.45 -3.64 -8.17
CA GLU A 156 2.54 -4.50 -7.44
C GLU A 156 3.36 -5.51 -6.66
N LYS A 157 3.10 -5.61 -5.37
CA LYS A 157 3.74 -6.58 -4.50
C LYS A 157 2.69 -7.34 -3.71
N CYS A 158 2.67 -8.64 -3.91
CA CYS A 158 1.77 -9.57 -3.26
C CYS A 158 2.56 -10.48 -2.31
N GLU A 159 2.15 -10.53 -1.05
CA GLU A 159 2.66 -11.45 -0.03
C GLU A 159 1.52 -12.37 0.41
N SER A 160 1.49 -13.61 -0.09
CA SER A 160 0.55 -14.64 0.39
C SER A 160 0.98 -15.18 1.74
N SER A 161 0.04 -15.27 2.69
CA SER A 161 0.26 -15.95 3.99
C SER A 161 0.03 -17.46 3.90
#